data_AF-A0A2G6QKG6-F1
#
_entry.id   AF-A0A2G6QKG6-F1
#
_cell.length_a   1.000
_cell.length_b   1.000
_cell.length_c   1.000
_cell.angle_alpha   90.00
_cell.angle_beta   90.00
_cell.angle_gamma   90.00
#
_symmetry.space_group_name_H-M   'P 1'
#
loop_
_entity.id
_entity.type
_entity.pdbx_description
1 polymer ?
#
loop_
_entity_poly.entity_id
_entity_poly.type
_entity_poly.pdbx_seq_one_letter_code
_entity_poly.pdbx_strand_id
1 'polypeptide(L)' 'MVDLKDKVLKTFDIDKISVVENNTNKDEALSALEVLGFARKQSEKIVVKILKETPDASVETLIKQALKNL' A
#
# COMPACT_ATOMS: atom_id res chain seq x y z
N MET A 1 -6.46 34.18 -32.54
CA MET A 1 -6.57 32.72 -32.48
C MET A 1 -6.20 32.31 -31.06
N VAL A 2 -7.05 31.54 -30.38
CA VAL A 2 -6.81 31.13 -29.00
C VAL A 2 -5.94 29.88 -29.04
N ASP A 3 -4.67 30.04 -28.69
CA ASP A 3 -3.71 28.94 -28.60
C ASP A 3 -4.01 28.09 -27.36
N LEU A 4 -4.85 27.07 -27.56
CA LEU A 4 -5.07 25.96 -26.64
C LEU A 4 -3.85 25.02 -26.66
N LYS A 5 -2.82 25.38 -25.89
CA LYS A 5 -1.70 24.50 -25.55
C LYS A 5 -1.49 24.48 -24.04
N ASP A 6 -2.42 23.86 -23.31
CA ASP A 6 -2.08 23.38 -21.97
C ASP A 6 -3.01 22.22 -21.57
N LYS A 7 -2.64 21.00 -21.99
CA LYS A 7 -3.26 19.78 -21.43
C LYS A 7 -2.31 18.60 -21.41
N VAL A 8 -1.04 18.87 -21.11
CA VAL A 8 -0.01 17.84 -20.97
C VAL A 8 0.70 17.99 -19.64
N LEU A 9 -0.01 17.71 -18.54
CA LEU A 9 0.65 17.38 -17.28
C LEU A 9 -0.22 16.37 -16.51
N LYS A 10 -0.29 15.14 -17.02
CA LYS A 10 -0.99 14.00 -16.42
C LYS A 10 -0.03 12.93 -15.88
N THR A 11 1.20 13.31 -15.52
CA THR A 11 2.25 12.35 -15.15
C THR A 11 2.76 12.48 -13.71
N PHE A 12 2.20 13.39 -12.90
CA PHE A 12 2.63 13.60 -11.50
C PHE A 12 1.66 13.07 -10.44
N ASP A 13 0.63 12.33 -10.85
CA ASP A 13 -0.40 11.83 -9.93
C ASP A 13 -0.12 10.39 -9.46
N ILE A 14 0.63 9.62 -10.25
CA ILE A 14 0.86 8.18 -9.99
C ILE A 14 1.73 7.97 -8.74
N ASP A 15 2.76 8.79 -8.53
CA ASP A 15 3.69 8.64 -7.40
C ASP A 15 3.03 8.98 -6.05
N LYS A 16 2.11 9.96 -6.04
CA LYS A 16 1.37 10.36 -4.84
C LYS A 16 0.23 9.40 -4.52
N ILE A 17 -0.48 8.90 -5.52
CA ILE A 17 -1.55 7.93 -5.32
C ILE A 17 -0.98 6.63 -4.78
N SER A 18 0.09 6.09 -5.37
CA SER A 18 0.69 4.84 -4.89
C SER A 18 1.17 4.96 -3.45
N VAL A 19 1.80 6.07 -3.03
CA VAL A 19 2.23 6.23 -1.63
C VAL A 19 1.03 6.31 -0.68
N VAL A 20 -0.06 6.95 -1.07
CA VAL A 20 -1.29 7.01 -0.25
C VAL A 20 -1.96 5.64 -0.17
N GLU A 21 -2.12 4.95 -1.31
CA GLU A 21 -2.69 3.60 -1.36
C GLU A 21 -1.86 2.60 -0.55
N ASN A 22 -0.54 2.66 -0.62
CA ASN A 22 0.34 1.81 0.19
C ASN A 22 0.16 2.01 1.69
N ASN A 23 0.01 3.27 2.13
CA ASN A 23 -0.23 3.57 3.54
C ASN A 23 -1.60 3.07 3.99
N THR A 24 -2.63 3.22 3.17
CA THR A 24 -3.97 2.67 3.42
C THR A 24 -3.96 1.15 3.47
N ASN A 25 -3.34 0.51 2.47
CA ASN A 25 -3.28 -0.96 2.37
C ASN A 25 -2.57 -1.58 3.57
N LYS A 26 -1.48 -0.92 4.02
CA LYS A 26 -0.74 -1.30 5.21
C LYS A 26 -1.64 -1.29 6.44
N ASP A 27 -2.36 -0.19 6.67
CA ASP A 27 -3.16 -0.03 7.89
C ASP A 27 -4.38 -0.96 7.93
N GLU A 28 -5.01 -1.20 6.78
CA GLU A 28 -6.08 -2.19 6.64
C GLU A 28 -5.58 -3.61 6.89
N ALA A 29 -4.44 -4.00 6.30
CA ALA A 29 -3.85 -5.31 6.52
C ALA A 29 -3.48 -5.52 8.00
N LEU A 30 -2.94 -4.49 8.66
CA LEU A 30 -2.63 -4.54 10.09
C LEU A 30 -3.89 -4.70 10.95
N SER A 31 -4.92 -3.94 10.66
CA SER A 31 -6.20 -4.03 11.36
C SER A 31 -6.84 -5.41 11.19
N ALA A 32 -6.79 -5.99 9.98
CA ALA A 32 -7.27 -7.33 9.73
C ALA A 32 -6.48 -8.40 10.51
N LEU A 33 -5.14 -8.28 10.54
CA LEU A 33 -4.30 -9.19 11.31
C LEU A 33 -4.56 -9.07 12.82
N GLU A 34 -4.82 -7.87 13.33
CA GLU A 34 -5.25 -7.67 14.72
C GLU A 34 -6.60 -8.34 15.03
N VAL A 35 -7.58 -8.23 14.13
CA VAL A 35 -8.88 -8.90 14.27
C VAL A 35 -8.75 -10.41 14.27
N LEU A 36 -7.77 -10.95 13.53
CA LEU A 36 -7.43 -12.37 13.53
C LEU A 36 -6.67 -12.82 14.79
N GLY A 37 -6.29 -11.88 15.67
CA GLY A 37 -5.59 -12.16 16.92
C GLY A 37 -4.06 -12.03 16.86
N PHE A 38 -3.50 -11.49 15.77
CA PHE A 38 -2.07 -11.26 15.64
C PHE A 38 -1.67 -9.88 16.15
N ALA A 39 -0.49 -9.78 16.78
CA ALA A 39 0.00 -8.52 17.31
C ALA A 39 0.35 -7.54 16.18
N ARG A 40 -0.29 -6.35 16.18
CA ARG A 40 -0.01 -5.26 15.20
C ARG A 40 1.47 -5.02 14.98
N LYS A 41 2.25 -5.02 16.07
CA LYS A 41 3.70 -4.76 16.04
C LYS A 41 4.50 -5.85 15.33
N GLN A 42 4.07 -7.11 15.39
CA GLN A 42 4.70 -8.21 14.66
C GLN A 42 4.27 -8.18 13.19
N SER A 43 2.97 -8.02 12.97
CA SER A 43 2.36 -7.85 11.65
C SER A 43 2.99 -6.69 10.87
N GLU A 44 3.21 -5.54 11.51
CA GLU A 44 3.79 -4.34 10.89
C GLU A 44 5.17 -4.58 10.35
N LYS A 45 6.03 -5.29 11.10
CA LYS A 45 7.37 -5.63 10.64
C LYS A 45 7.34 -6.46 9.36
N ILE A 46 6.40 -7.39 9.28
CA ILE A 46 6.25 -8.30 8.14
C ILE A 46 5.63 -7.55 6.95
N VAL A 47 4.56 -6.80 7.17
CA VAL A 47 3.88 -5.98 6.15
C VAL A 47 4.84 -4.92 5.58
N VAL A 48 5.63 -4.23 6.40
CA VAL A 48 6.66 -3.29 5.95
C VAL A 48 7.75 -3.99 5.13
N LYS A 49 8.14 -5.21 5.50
CA LYS A 49 9.09 -6.00 4.71
C LYS A 49 8.51 -6.34 3.33
N ILE A 50 7.25 -6.78 3.30
CA ILE A 50 6.55 -7.10 2.05
C ILE A 50 6.40 -5.86 1.17
N LEU A 51 6.05 -4.70 1.73
CA LEU A 51 5.94 -3.43 0.99
C LEU A 51 7.28 -2.94 0.44
N LYS A 52 8.40 -3.28 1.09
CA LYS A 52 9.74 -2.99 0.54
C LYS A 52 10.09 -3.87 -0.66
N GLU A 53 9.65 -5.12 -0.67
CA GLU A 53 9.84 -6.03 -1.80
C GLU A 53 8.82 -5.78 -2.91
N THR A 54 7.61 -5.38 -2.54
CA THR A 54 6.43 -5.23 -3.40
C THR A 54 5.62 -4.02 -2.93
N PRO A 55 6.00 -2.80 -3.36
CA PRO A 55 5.30 -1.56 -3.04
C PRO A 55 3.97 -1.39 -3.79
N ASP A 56 3.51 -2.38 -4.53
CA ASP A 56 2.17 -2.41 -5.12
C ASP A 56 1.32 -3.56 -4.52
N ALA A 57 1.74 -4.09 -3.38
CA ALA A 57 1.00 -5.14 -2.69
C ALA A 57 -0.34 -4.61 -2.17
N SER A 58 -1.43 -5.23 -2.64
CA SER A 58 -2.79 -4.97 -2.15
C SER A 58 -3.00 -5.52 -0.74
N VAL A 59 -4.02 -5.02 -0.02
CA VAL A 59 -4.40 -5.46 1.35
C VAL A 59 -4.44 -6.99 1.47
N GLU A 60 -5.15 -7.67 0.58
CA GLU A 60 -5.25 -9.14 0.58
C GLU A 60 -3.90 -9.83 0.43
N THR A 61 -3.02 -9.29 -0.42
CA THR A 61 -1.66 -9.81 -0.63
C THR A 61 -0.83 -9.64 0.63
N LEU A 62 -0.89 -8.46 1.26
CA LEU A 62 -0.21 -8.19 2.53
C LEU A 62 -0.67 -9.14 3.63
N ILE A 63 -1.98 -9.37 3.79
CA ILE A 63 -2.53 -10.31 4.78
C ILE A 63 -2.06 -11.74 4.47
N LYS A 64 -2.20 -12.21 3.22
CA LYS A 64 -1.76 -13.56 2.83
C LYS A 64 -0.27 -13.78 3.04
N GLN A 65 0.57 -12.82 2.65
CA GLN A 65 2.01 -12.93 2.83
C GLN A 65 2.42 -12.78 4.29
N ALA A 66 1.72 -11.95 5.07
CA ALA A 66 1.95 -11.82 6.51
C ALA A 66 1.63 -13.13 7.23
N LEU A 67 0.47 -13.74 6.98
CA LEU A 67 0.08 -15.03 7.55
C LEU A 67 1.05 -16.16 7.18
N LYS A 68 1.68 -16.11 6.00
CA LYS A 68 2.73 -17.08 5.60
C LYS A 68 4.06 -16.89 6.34
N ASN A 69 4.31 -15.70 6.89
CA ASN A 69 5.56 -15.33 7.57
C ASN A 69 5.40 -15.22 9.10
N LEU A 70 4.18 -15.39 9.62
CA LEU A 70 3.84 -15.36 11.05
C LEU A 70 4.04 -16.72 11.72
#